data_AF-A0A4Q3UW83-F1
#
_entry.id   AF-A0A4Q3UW83-F1
#
_cell.length_a   1.000
_cell.length_b   1.000
_cell.length_c   1.000
_cell.angle_alpha   90.00
_cell.angle_beta   90.00
_cell.angle_gamma   90.00
#
_symmetry.space_group_name_H-M   'P 1'
#
loop_
_entity.id
_entity.type
_entity.pdbx_description
1 polymer ?
#
loop_
_entity_poly.entity_id
_entity_poly.type
_entity_poly.pdbx_seq_one_letter_code
_entity_poly.pdbx_strand_id
1 'polypeptide(L)'
;MTGDILTVTLRCSSTEQVNSETFKVRDISIIDDATSQRISVLKDNEDRWMASNVNGDYIGTSCETKPGIIWAKFPAPPVTSRTISLNLPQVAPFDGVPVTR
;
A
#
# COMPACT_ATOMS: atom_id res chain seq x y z
N MET A 1 2.03 11.14 17.13
CA MET A 1 0.95 11.64 16.25
C MET A 1 -0.21 10.66 16.36
N THR A 2 -1.36 11.09 16.85
CA THR A 2 -2.62 10.32 16.79
C THR A 2 -3.48 10.95 15.71
N GLY A 3 -3.10 10.69 14.46
CA GLY A 3 -3.96 10.91 13.30
C GLY A 3 -4.56 9.57 12.89
N ASP A 4 -5.75 9.58 12.32
CA ASP A 4 -6.37 8.38 11.76
C ASP A 4 -5.42 7.73 10.74
N ILE A 5 -5.44 6.40 10.68
CA ILE A 5 -4.57 5.61 9.81
C ILE A 5 -5.43 4.96 8.72
N LEU A 6 -5.04 5.16 7.46
CA LEU A 6 -5.57 4.38 6.35
C LEU A 6 -4.74 3.11 6.19
N THR A 7 -5.39 1.95 6.15
CA THR A 7 -4.74 0.68 5.80
C THR A 7 -5.18 0.27 4.41
N VAL A 8 -4.22 0.15 3.48
CA VAL A 8 -4.47 -0.41 2.15
C VAL A 8 -4.05 -1.87 2.17
N THR A 9 -4.95 -2.76 1.79
CA THR A 9 -4.67 -4.20 1.66
C THR A 9 -4.78 -4.61 0.21
N LEU A 10 -3.74 -5.29 -0.28
CA LEU A 10 -3.65 -5.84 -1.62
C LEU A 10 -3.65 -7.35 -1.55
N ARG A 11 -4.42 -7.96 -2.45
CA ARG A 11 -4.42 -9.40 -2.69
C ARG A 11 -3.78 -9.66 -4.05
N CYS A 12 -2.70 -10.43 -4.05
CA CYS A 12 -2.04 -10.90 -5.26
C CYS A 12 -2.42 -12.36 -5.54
N SER A 13 -2.69 -12.68 -6.80
CA SER A 13 -2.91 -14.05 -7.28
C SER A 13 -2.43 -14.15 -8.72
N SER A 14 -1.69 -15.22 -9.04
CA SER A 14 -1.21 -15.50 -10.40
C SER A 14 -1.41 -16.98 -10.74
N THR A 15 -1.56 -17.27 -12.02
CA THR A 15 -1.64 -18.64 -12.57
C THR A 15 -0.29 -19.16 -13.07
N GLU A 16 0.78 -18.38 -13.00
CA GLU A 16 2.12 -18.74 -13.49
C GLU A 16 2.96 -19.48 -12.42
N GLN A 17 4.19 -19.89 -12.74
CA GLN A 17 5.05 -20.72 -11.86
C GLN A 17 6.08 -19.95 -11.02
N VAL A 18 6.28 -18.65 -11.26
CA VAL A 18 7.16 -17.79 -10.46
C VAL A 18 6.37 -16.54 -10.11
N ASN A 19 5.76 -16.52 -8.92
CA ASN A 19 4.77 -15.50 -8.59
C ASN A 19 5.07 -14.78 -7.27
N SER A 20 6.34 -14.48 -7.00
CA SER A 20 6.69 -13.62 -5.87
C SER A 20 6.84 -12.18 -6.34
N GLU A 21 6.05 -11.29 -5.76
CA GLU A 21 6.19 -9.86 -5.98
C GLU A 21 6.94 -9.23 -4.83
N THR A 22 7.86 -8.31 -5.13
CA THR A 22 8.63 -7.56 -4.13
C THR A 22 8.74 -6.10 -4.53
N PHE A 23 8.36 -5.21 -3.61
CA PHE A 23 8.35 -3.77 -3.84
C PHE A 23 9.19 -3.06 -2.80
N LYS A 24 9.88 -2.00 -3.20
CA LYS A 24 10.47 -1.05 -2.24
C LYS A 24 9.35 -0.28 -1.57
N VAL A 25 9.27 -0.32 -0.24
CA VAL A 25 8.19 0.33 0.51
C VAL A 25 8.14 1.83 0.26
N ARG A 26 9.31 2.48 0.13
CA ARG A 26 9.45 3.91 -0.16
C ARG A 26 8.85 4.37 -1.50
N ASP A 27 8.71 3.44 -2.46
CA ASP A 27 8.19 3.75 -3.79
C ASP A 27 6.67 3.57 -3.86
N ILE A 28 6.06 2.96 -2.83
CA ILE A 28 4.61 2.82 -2.67
C ILE A 28 4.02 4.13 -2.15
N SER A 29 2.94 4.59 -2.78
CA SER A 29 2.22 5.79 -2.35
C SER A 29 0.75 5.71 -2.71
N ILE A 30 -0.07 6.47 -1.98
CA ILE A 30 -1.41 6.82 -2.43
C ILE A 30 -1.43 8.28 -2.90
N ILE A 31 -2.37 8.61 -3.77
CA ILE A 31 -2.72 9.97 -4.16
C ILE A 31 -4.14 10.19 -3.68
N ASP A 32 -4.38 11.29 -2.96
CA ASP A 32 -5.73 11.75 -2.68
C ASP A 32 -6.31 12.42 -3.93
N ASP A 33 -7.35 11.83 -4.51
CA ASP A 33 -7.93 12.30 -5.77
C ASP A 33 -8.59 13.69 -5.65
N ALA A 34 -8.96 14.10 -4.44
CA ALA A 34 -9.58 15.41 -4.20
C ALA A 34 -8.56 16.55 -4.16
N THR A 35 -7.33 16.26 -3.73
CA THR A 35 -6.28 17.27 -3.50
C THR A 35 -5.05 17.08 -4.39
N SER A 36 -4.99 15.98 -5.13
CA SER A 36 -3.81 15.52 -5.87
C SER A 36 -2.57 15.33 -4.99
N GLN A 37 -2.75 15.21 -3.67
CA GLN A 37 -1.64 15.08 -2.73
C GLN A 37 -1.11 13.65 -2.74
N ARG A 38 0.19 13.50 -2.97
CA ARG A 38 0.90 12.23 -2.77
C ARG A 38 1.18 11.99 -1.29
N ILE A 39 0.86 10.79 -0.82
CA ILE A 39 0.99 10.37 0.57
C ILE A 39 1.79 9.05 0.62
N SER A 40 2.85 9.03 1.41
CA SER A 40 3.76 7.89 1.55
C SER A 40 3.38 6.96 2.70
N VAL A 41 3.92 5.74 2.68
CA VAL A 41 3.78 4.76 3.76
C VAL A 41 4.36 5.30 5.08
N LEU A 42 3.67 5.04 6.18
CA LEU A 42 4.09 5.42 7.53
C LEU A 42 5.30 4.61 8.01
N LYS A 43 6.06 5.22 8.91
CA LYS A 43 7.02 4.54 9.77
C LYS A 43 6.58 4.63 11.23
N ASP A 44 6.95 3.63 12.01
CA ASP A 44 6.76 3.64 13.46
C ASP A 44 7.81 4.51 14.18
N ASN A 45 7.73 4.57 15.51
CA ASN A 45 8.66 5.36 16.32
C ASN A 45 10.10 4.82 16.32
N GLU A 46 10.33 3.62 15.79
CA GLU A 46 11.63 2.98 15.63
C GLU A 46 12.16 3.10 14.19
N ASP A 47 11.56 3.97 13.37
CA ASP A 47 11.87 4.20 11.95
C ASP A 47 11.64 2.96 11.04
N ARG A 48 10.81 2.01 11.49
CA ARG A 48 10.43 0.82 10.70
C ARG A 48 9.17 1.09 9.90
N TRP A 49 9.12 0.59 8.68
CA TRP A 49 7.94 0.66 7.82
C TRP A 49 6.72 0.01 8.46
N MET A 50 5.58 0.71 8.46
CA MET A 50 4.30 0.19 8.91
C MET A 50 3.61 -0.56 7.77
N ALA A 51 4.13 -1.74 7.43
CA ALA A 51 3.62 -2.60 6.38
C ALA A 51 3.81 -4.09 6.74
N SER A 52 3.14 -5.01 6.04
CA SER A 52 3.34 -6.46 6.22
C SER A 52 4.63 -6.96 5.58
N ASN A 53 5.14 -8.12 6.02
CA ASN A 53 6.21 -8.86 5.34
C ASN A 53 7.44 -8.00 4.97
N VAL A 54 7.77 -7.02 5.81
CA VAL A 54 8.90 -6.12 5.56
C VAL A 54 10.21 -6.86 5.81
N ASN A 55 11.11 -6.82 4.84
CA ASN A 55 12.49 -7.27 4.96
C ASN A 55 13.41 -6.12 4.51
N GLY A 56 14.01 -5.42 5.48
CA GLY A 56 14.71 -4.17 5.24
C GLY A 56 13.76 -3.08 4.72
N ASP A 57 14.00 -2.63 3.48
CA ASP A 57 13.18 -1.62 2.79
C ASP A 57 12.16 -2.21 1.81
N TYR A 58 12.01 -3.53 1.79
CA TYR A 58 11.17 -4.23 0.82
C TYR A 58 9.98 -4.91 1.49
N ILE A 59 8.85 -4.93 0.79
CA ILE A 59 7.67 -5.73 1.10
C ILE A 59 7.51 -6.79 0.01
N GLY A 60 7.25 -8.02 0.42
CA GLY A 60 7.10 -9.14 -0.52
C GLY A 60 5.92 -10.05 -0.22
N THR A 61 5.45 -10.74 -1.25
CA THR A 61 4.46 -11.83 -1.11
C THR A 61 4.59 -12.85 -2.22
N SER A 62 4.34 -14.12 -1.88
CA SER A 62 4.07 -15.16 -2.88
C SER A 62 2.60 -15.13 -3.29
N CYS A 63 2.33 -15.37 -4.56
CA CYS A 63 1.01 -15.42 -5.16
C CYS A 63 0.67 -16.81 -5.73
N GLU A 64 1.43 -17.86 -5.35
CA GLU A 64 1.38 -19.22 -5.93
C GLU A 64 0.29 -20.12 -5.33
N THR A 65 0.36 -20.43 -4.02
CA THR A 65 -0.46 -21.52 -3.44
C THR A 65 -1.63 -21.00 -2.60
N LYS A 66 -1.54 -19.74 -2.17
CA LYS A 66 -2.62 -18.97 -1.56
C LYS A 66 -2.46 -17.55 -2.05
N PRO A 67 -3.57 -16.82 -2.29
CA PRO A 67 -3.46 -15.42 -2.66
C PRO A 67 -2.59 -14.70 -1.63
N GLY A 68 -1.51 -14.11 -2.10
CA GLY A 68 -0.62 -13.31 -1.30
C GLY A 68 -1.37 -12.11 -0.77
N ILE A 69 -1.21 -11.78 0.50
CA ILE A 69 -1.80 -10.58 1.08
C ILE A 69 -0.67 -9.71 1.59
N ILE A 70 -0.64 -8.47 1.10
CA ILE A 70 0.22 -7.42 1.65
C ILE A 70 -0.63 -6.23 2.07
N TRP A 71 -0.17 -5.51 3.09
CA TRP A 71 -0.78 -4.25 3.51
C TRP A 71 0.27 -3.22 3.85
N ALA A 72 -0.10 -1.95 3.68
CA ALA A 72 0.70 -0.80 4.10
C ALA A 72 -0.22 0.24 4.75
N LYS A 73 0.32 0.94 5.75
CA LYS A 73 -0.38 2.00 6.49
C LYS A 73 0.08 3.37 6.01
N PHE A 74 -0.89 4.26 5.84
CA PHE A 74 -0.70 5.63 5.39
C PHE A 74 -1.35 6.58 6.41
N PRO A 75 -0.90 7.85 6.50
CA PRO A 75 -1.74 8.90 7.05
C PRO A 75 -3.13 8.84 6.40
N ALA A 76 -4.21 8.90 7.20
CA ALA A 76 -5.54 8.99 6.62
C ALA A 76 -5.66 10.27 5.78
N PRO A 77 -6.18 10.19 4.55
CA PRO A 77 -6.48 11.39 3.77
C PRO A 77 -7.60 12.20 4.46
N PRO A 78 -7.70 13.51 4.17
CA PRO A 78 -8.72 14.39 4.73
C PRO A 78 -10.12 13.77 4.70
N VAL A 79 -10.98 14.09 5.66
CA VAL A 79 -12.36 13.55 5.73
C VAL A 79 -13.20 13.83 4.48
N THR A 80 -12.84 14.84 3.71
CA THR A 80 -13.44 15.21 2.42
C THR A 80 -13.03 14.29 1.27
N SER A 81 -11.92 13.56 1.41
CA SER A 81 -11.36 12.67 0.40
C SER A 81 -12.10 11.34 0.41
N ARG A 82 -12.81 11.07 -0.70
CA ARG A 82 -13.67 9.90 -0.87
C ARG A 82 -12.98 8.75 -1.60
N THR A 83 -11.98 9.07 -2.42
CA THR A 83 -11.25 8.11 -3.23
C THR A 83 -9.77 8.41 -3.19
N ILE A 84 -8.96 7.39 -3.47
CA ILE A 84 -7.52 7.48 -3.63
C ILE A 84 -7.08 6.69 -4.87
N SER A 85 -5.99 7.14 -5.49
CA SER A 85 -5.22 6.34 -6.44
C SER A 85 -4.04 5.68 -5.73
N LEU A 86 -3.95 4.36 -5.78
CA LEU A 86 -2.80 3.62 -5.27
C LEU A 86 -1.76 3.43 -6.36
N ASN A 87 -0.54 3.89 -6.07
CA ASN A 87 0.63 3.66 -6.91
C ASN A 87 1.51 2.59 -6.26
N LEU A 88 1.65 1.47 -6.96
CA LEU A 88 2.53 0.36 -6.60
C LEU A 88 3.53 0.17 -7.76
N PRO A 89 4.84 0.05 -7.50
CA PRO A 89 5.83 -0.05 -8.57
C PRO A 89 5.56 -1.24 -9.48
N GLN A 90 5.91 -1.13 -10.77
CA GLN A 90 5.89 -2.23 -11.75
C GLN A 90 4.50 -2.82 -12.07
N VAL A 91 3.43 -2.29 -11.48
CA VAL A 91 2.05 -2.62 -11.80
C VAL A 91 1.28 -1.38 -12.24
N ALA A 92 0.15 -1.58 -12.92
CA ALA A 92 -0.74 -0.47 -13.24
C ALA A 92 -1.28 0.17 -11.94
N PRO A 93 -1.48 1.50 -11.91
CA PRO A 93 -2.10 2.16 -10.77
C PRO A 93 -3.54 1.70 -10.59
N PHE A 94 -4.01 1.73 -9.35
CA PHE A 94 -5.40 1.48 -9.00
C PHE A 94 -6.06 2.82 -8.72
N ASP A 95 -6.81 3.34 -9.68
CA ASP A 95 -7.43 4.66 -9.57
C ASP A 95 -8.83 4.63 -8.95
N GLY A 96 -9.20 5.69 -8.24
CA GLY A 96 -10.56 5.88 -7.72
C GLY A 96 -10.97 4.86 -6.65
N VAL A 97 -10.02 4.31 -5.90
CA VAL A 97 -10.28 3.34 -4.83
C VAL A 97 -11.07 4.02 -3.70
N PRO A 98 -12.27 3.56 -3.34
CA PRO A 98 -13.07 4.19 -2.30
C PRO A 98 -12.42 4.09 -0.92
N VAL A 99 -12.40 5.20 -0.19
CA VAL A 99 -11.98 5.22 1.22
C VAL A 99 -13.16 4.79 2.09
N THR A 100 -12.93 3.77 2.92
CA THR A 100 -13.87 3.33 3.96
C THR A 100 -13.39 3.84 5.32
N ARG A 101 -14.31 4.30 6.18
CA ARG A 101 -14.03 4.88 7.50
C ARG A 101 -14.80 4.14 8.58
#